data_AF-A0A0R2Q8C2-F1
#
_entry.id   AF-A0A0R2Q8C2-F1
#
_cell.length_a   1.000
_cell.length_b   1.000
_cell.length_c   1.000
_cell.angle_alpha   90.00
_cell.angle_beta   90.00
_cell.angle_gamma   90.00
#
_symmetry.space_group_name_H-M   'P 1'
#
loop_
_entity.id
_entity.type
_entity.pdbx_description
1 polymer ?
#
loop_
_entity_poly.entity_id
_entity_poly.type
_entity_poly.pdbx_seq_one_letter_code
_entity_poly.pdbx_strand_id
1 'polypeptide(L)'
;MTTAYELALERVSNGADGKVVAAELVDSMTLEEKVHCLDGAVPFWVGIKDITTGGYHSRPFRAAKVERLGIPGFHFSDGPRGVV
;
A
#
# COMPACT_ATOMS: atom_id res chain seq x y z
N MET A 1 13.99 -15.69 3.35
CA MET A 1 14.69 -14.60 4.05
C MET A 1 13.61 -13.69 4.62
N THR A 2 13.71 -13.33 5.90
CA THR A 2 12.73 -12.42 6.54
C THR A 2 12.91 -11.00 6.02
N THR A 3 11.82 -10.36 5.64
CA THR A 3 11.79 -9.00 5.10
C THR A 3 11.79 -7.93 6.20
N ALA A 4 12.14 -6.68 5.86
CA ALA A 4 12.07 -5.56 6.80
C ALA A 4 10.65 -5.35 7.34
N TYR A 5 9.64 -5.56 6.50
CA TYR A 5 8.24 -5.50 6.88
C TYR A 5 7.84 -6.60 7.88
N GLU A 6 8.29 -7.84 7.68
CA GLU A 6 8.00 -8.94 8.63
C GLU A 6 8.65 -8.70 10.00
N LEU A 7 9.88 -8.16 10.04
CA LEU A 7 10.54 -7.77 11.29
C LEU A 7 9.80 -6.62 11.99
N ALA A 8 9.30 -5.65 11.23
CA ALA A 8 8.48 -4.57 11.75
C ALA A 8 7.15 -5.09 12.36
N LEU A 9 6.48 -6.02 11.69
CA LEU A 9 5.27 -6.67 12.23
C LEU A 9 5.54 -7.40 13.54
N GLU A 10 6.63 -8.15 13.62
CA GLU A 10 7.04 -8.84 14.84
C GLU A 10 7.24 -7.85 16.00
N ARG A 11 7.96 -6.75 15.76
CA ARG A 11 8.17 -5.70 16.78
C ARG A 11 6.86 -5.09 17.29
N VAL A 12 5.92 -4.81 16.40
CA VAL A 12 4.59 -4.29 16.78
C VAL A 12 3.81 -5.34 17.58
N SER A 13 3.82 -6.60 17.17
CA SER A 13 3.18 -7.69 17.93
C SER A 13 3.76 -7.88 19.33
N ASN A 14 5.04 -7.53 19.51
CA ASN A 14 5.74 -7.56 20.79
C ASN A 14 5.61 -6.25 21.59
N GLY A 15 4.73 -5.34 21.17
CA GLY A 15 4.35 -4.14 21.94
C GLY A 15 5.10 -2.85 21.59
N ALA A 16 5.91 -2.83 20.52
CA ALA A 16 6.46 -1.57 20.03
C ALA A 16 5.36 -0.65 19.46
N ASP A 17 5.53 0.66 19.58
CA ASP A 17 4.62 1.64 18.97
C ASP A 17 4.66 1.53 17.45
N GLY A 18 3.52 1.21 16.84
CA GLY A 18 3.38 1.07 15.38
C GLY A 18 3.75 2.34 14.60
N LYS A 19 3.57 3.54 15.15
CA LYS A 19 3.98 4.79 14.49
C LYS A 19 5.50 4.90 14.41
N VAL A 20 6.21 4.52 15.47
CA VAL A 20 7.68 4.53 15.50
C VAL A 20 8.23 3.52 14.50
N VAL A 21 7.73 2.28 14.54
CA VAL A 21 8.17 1.22 13.63
C VAL A 21 7.86 1.56 12.16
N ALA A 22 6.70 2.16 11.89
CA ALA A 22 6.35 2.61 10.53
C ALA A 22 7.27 3.74 10.05
N ALA A 23 7.60 4.70 10.91
CA ALA A 23 8.51 5.79 10.57
C ALA A 23 9.91 5.27 10.20
N GLU A 24 10.42 4.27 10.92
CA GLU A 24 11.69 3.62 10.60
C GLU A 24 11.64 2.89 9.25
N LEU A 25 10.54 2.22 8.92
CA LEU A 25 10.35 1.62 7.59
C LEU A 25 10.38 2.68 6.50
N VAL A 26 9.67 3.79 6.67
CA VAL A 26 9.68 4.91 5.72
C VAL A 26 11.08 5.52 5.61
N ASP A 27 11.83 5.65 6.71
CA ASP A 27 13.19 6.16 6.68
C ASP A 27 14.13 5.29 5.84
N SER A 28 13.94 3.96 5.89
CA SER A 28 14.69 2.98 5.10
C SER A 28 14.35 2.95 3.60
N MET A 29 13.32 3.68 3.16
CA MET A 29 12.93 3.75 1.74
C MET A 29 13.84 4.68 0.94
N THR A 30 14.07 4.33 -0.32
CA THR A 30 14.63 5.26 -1.30
C THR A 30 13.65 6.40 -1.58
N LEU A 31 14.13 7.50 -2.17
CA LEU A 31 13.25 8.59 -2.60
C LEU A 31 12.19 8.10 -3.60
N GLU A 32 12.58 7.22 -4.52
CA GLU A 32 11.68 6.62 -5.52
C GLU A 32 10.55 5.82 -4.85
N GLU A 33 10.89 4.97 -3.87
CA GLU A 33 9.91 4.20 -3.11
C GLU A 33 8.97 5.12 -2.31
N LYS A 34 9.48 6.20 -1.72
CA LYS A 34 8.67 7.21 -1.02
C LYS A 34 7.68 7.89 -1.96
N VAL A 35 8.14 8.33 -3.13
CA VAL A 35 7.28 8.97 -4.13
C VAL A 35 6.23 8.00 -4.65
N HIS A 36 6.60 6.74 -4.91
CA HIS A 36 5.66 5.71 -5.32
C HIS A 36 4.56 5.45 -4.27
N CYS A 37 4.87 5.56 -2.98
CA CYS A 37 3.86 5.43 -1.93
C CYS A 37 2.83 6.57 -1.92
N LEU A 38 3.09 7.67 -2.62
CA LEU A 38 2.20 8.83 -2.73
C LEU A 38 1.34 8.82 -4.01
N ASP A 39 1.52 7.82 -4.88
CA ASP A 39 0.72 7.63 -6.09
C ASP A 39 -0.09 6.33 -6.07
N GLY A 40 -1.12 6.29 -6.93
CA GLY A 40 -1.90 5.08 -7.16
C GLY A 40 -1.21 4.18 -8.18
N ALA A 41 -1.23 2.87 -7.98
CA ALA A 41 -0.54 1.92 -8.87
C ALA A 41 -1.24 1.70 -10.23
N VAL A 42 -2.35 2.38 -10.49
CA VAL A 42 -3.13 2.24 -11.74
C VAL A 42 -2.69 3.30 -12.74
N PRO A 43 -2.23 2.90 -13.95
CA PRO A 43 -1.92 3.87 -15.00
C PRO A 43 -3.13 4.75 -15.33
N PHE A 44 -2.89 6.06 -15.52
CA PHE A 44 -3.94 7.06 -15.67
C PHE A 44 -5.06 6.67 -16.64
N TRP A 45 -4.72 6.31 -17.89
CA TRP A 45 -5.70 5.97 -18.92
C TRP A 45 -6.46 4.67 -18.66
N VAL A 46 -5.83 3.73 -17.95
CA VAL A 46 -6.50 2.49 -17.50
C VAL A 46 -7.54 2.84 -16.44
N GLY A 47 -7.18 3.71 -15.49
CA GLY A 47 -8.10 4.19 -14.46
C GLY A 47 -9.30 4.95 -15.04
N ILE A 48 -9.09 5.81 -16.03
CA ILE A 48 -10.17 6.53 -16.73
C ILE A 48 -11.15 5.55 -17.40
N LYS A 49 -10.64 4.51 -18.05
CA LYS A 49 -11.48 3.46 -18.65
C LYS A 49 -12.30 2.74 -17.56
N ASP A 50 -11.68 2.34 -16.46
CA ASP A 50 -12.37 1.61 -15.38
C ASP A 50 -13.52 2.43 -14.75
N ILE A 51 -13.32 3.74 -14.58
CA ILE A 51 -14.35 4.65 -14.05
C ILE A 51 -15.50 4.80 -15.06
N THR A 52 -15.19 5.01 -16.34
CA THR A 52 -16.19 5.29 -17.38
C THR A 52 -17.00 4.06 -17.80
N THR A 53 -16.44 2.86 -17.72
CA THR A 53 -17.16 1.62 -18.06
C THR A 53 -17.81 0.94 -16.86
N GLY A 54 -17.79 1.59 -15.68
CA GLY A 54 -18.39 1.06 -14.46
C GLY A 54 -17.61 -0.08 -13.80
N GLY A 55 -16.36 -0.34 -14.21
CA GLY A 55 -15.52 -1.41 -13.67
C GLY A 55 -14.79 -1.05 -12.37
N TYR A 56 -14.85 0.20 -11.91
CA TYR A 56 -14.05 0.69 -10.77
C TYR A 56 -14.30 -0.06 -9.45
N HIS A 57 -15.50 -0.62 -9.26
CA HIS A 57 -15.84 -1.41 -8.06
C HIS A 57 -15.44 -2.88 -8.18
N SER A 58 -15.18 -3.38 -9.40
CA SER A 58 -14.93 -4.81 -9.66
C SER A 58 -13.59 -5.32 -9.10
N ARG A 59 -12.71 -4.40 -8.66
CA ARG A 59 -11.41 -4.72 -8.06
C ARG A 59 -10.91 -3.58 -7.16
N PRO A 60 -10.11 -3.87 -6.12
CA PRO A 60 -9.48 -2.83 -5.32
C PRO A 60 -8.42 -2.04 -6.10
N PHE A 61 -8.30 -0.76 -5.78
CA PHE A 61 -7.19 0.09 -6.19
C PHE A 61 -5.98 -0.20 -5.30
N ARG A 62 -4.85 -0.55 -5.92
CA ARG A 62 -3.61 -0.89 -5.21
C ARG A 62 -2.72 0.34 -5.04
N ALA A 63 -1.99 0.42 -3.94
CA ALA A 63 -0.98 1.46 -3.72
C ALA A 63 0.11 1.02 -2.73
N ALA A 64 1.22 1.77 -2.70
CA ALA A 64 2.26 1.67 -1.67
C ALA A 64 2.88 0.27 -1.47
N LYS A 65 2.99 -0.51 -2.54
CA LYS A 65 3.74 -1.77 -2.51
C LYS A 65 5.23 -1.43 -2.61
N VAL A 66 6.05 -1.98 -1.71
CA VAL A 66 7.52 -1.80 -1.72
C VAL A 66 8.18 -3.17 -1.65
N GLU A 67 8.53 -3.72 -2.80
CA GLU A 67 9.02 -5.10 -2.93
C GLU A 67 10.30 -5.35 -2.15
N ARG A 68 11.26 -4.42 -2.20
CA ARG A 68 12.54 -4.54 -1.50
C ARG A 68 12.38 -4.67 0.01
N LEU A 69 11.41 -3.96 0.59
CA LEU A 69 11.13 -3.99 2.03
C LEU A 69 10.12 -5.08 2.42
N GLY A 70 9.46 -5.73 1.44
CA GLY A 70 8.41 -6.72 1.68
C GLY A 70 7.05 -6.12 2.01
N ILE A 71 6.82 -4.82 1.77
CA ILE A 71 5.54 -4.17 2.07
C ILE A 71 4.51 -4.57 1.00
N PRO A 72 3.39 -5.22 1.38
CA PRO A 72 2.42 -5.76 0.43
C PRO A 72 1.58 -4.67 -0.27
N GLY A 73 1.52 -3.48 0.32
CA GLY A 73 0.71 -2.36 -0.15
C GLY A 73 -0.74 -2.41 0.32
N PHE A 74 -1.47 -1.35 0.02
CA PHE A 74 -2.89 -1.19 0.34
C PHE A 74 -3.78 -1.64 -0.81
N HIS A 75 -4.98 -2.12 -0.46
CA HIS A 75 -6.05 -2.45 -1.40
C HIS A 75 -7.28 -1.62 -1.05
N PHE A 76 -7.43 -0.47 -1.69
CA PHE A 76 -8.55 0.45 -1.47
C PHE A 76 -9.78 -0.04 -2.25
N SER A 77 -10.89 -0.21 -1.54
CA SER A 77 -12.20 -0.50 -2.13
C SER A 77 -13.17 0.59 -1.70
N ASP A 78 -14.01 1.04 -2.61
CA ASP A 78 -15.05 2.04 -2.36
C ASP A 78 -16.32 1.35 -1.83
N GLY A 79 -17.21 2.12 -1.22
CA GLY A 79 -18.54 1.67 -0.85
C GLY A 79 -18.89 2.04 0.58
N PRO A 80 -19.60 3.15 0.82
CA PRO A 80 -20.18 3.44 2.14
C PRO A 80 -21.19 2.38 2.61
N ARG A 81 -21.62 1.50 1.70
CA ARG A 81 -22.52 0.36 1.96
C ARG A 81 -21.78 -0.99 2.09
N GLY A 82 -20.44 -0.97 2.08
CA GLY A 82 -19.60 -2.17 2.04
C GLY A 82 -19.09 -2.48 0.64
N VAL A 83 -18.17 -3.45 0.59
CA VAL A 83 -17.58 -3.97 -0.65
C VAL A 83 -18.67 -4.61 -1.50
N VAL A 84 -18.74 -4.20 -2.77
CA VAL A 84 -19.68 -4.67 -3.80
C VAL A 84 -19.01 -5.59 -4.81
#